data_AF-A0A841PU30-F1
#
_entry.id   AF-A0A841PU30-F1
#
_cell.length_a   1.000
_cell.length_b   1.000
_cell.length_c   1.000
_cell.angle_alpha   90.00
_cell.angle_beta   90.00
_cell.angle_gamma   90.00
#
_symmetry.space_group_name_H-M   'P 1'
#
loop_
_entity.id
_entity.type
_entity.pdbx_description
1 polymer ?
#
loop_
_entity_poly.entity_id
_entity_poly.type
_entity_poly.pdbx_seq_one_letter_code
_entity_poly.pdbx_strand_id
1 'polypeptide(L)'
;MAAKLLDWSTDVRDAIARLGKPGLVFPFSKAAPLVDYLASRMVVPRSELLDRAMQINGSDAENFLASTLANVTMAIHHKGAVPDPGGWYFHDADLDMYVLDRGFSAAWRSARS
;
A
#
# COMPACT_ATOMS: atom_id res chain seq x y z
N MET A 1 -12.07 22.39 14.42
CA MET A 1 -11.95 21.69 13.12
C MET A 1 -11.83 20.22 13.44
N ALA A 2 -12.93 19.47 13.36
CA ALA A 2 -12.94 18.06 13.72
C ALA A 2 -12.02 17.31 12.74
N ALA A 3 -10.99 16.63 13.24
CA ALA A 3 -10.22 15.70 12.44
C ALA A 3 -11.23 14.70 11.86
N LYS A 4 -11.34 14.66 10.53
CA LYS A 4 -12.04 13.58 9.84
C LYS A 4 -11.35 12.32 10.34
N LEU A 5 -11.99 11.56 11.23
CA LEU A 5 -11.57 10.19 11.54
C LEU A 5 -11.44 9.52 10.18
N LEU A 6 -10.21 9.21 9.77
CA LEU A 6 -9.96 8.51 8.51
C LEU A 6 -10.80 7.23 8.54
N ASP A 7 -11.81 7.16 7.68
CA ASP A 7 -12.58 5.94 7.49
C ASP A 7 -11.79 5.03 6.56
N TRP A 8 -10.82 4.36 7.16
CA TRP A 8 -9.96 3.43 6.45
C TRP A 8 -10.73 2.29 5.77
N SER A 9 -11.96 1.99 6.19
CA SER A 9 -12.78 0.95 5.56
C SER A 9 -13.18 1.35 4.14
N THR A 10 -13.57 2.61 3.94
CA THR A 10 -13.91 3.14 2.62
C THR A 10 -12.65 3.27 1.75
N ASP A 11 -11.58 3.81 2.30
CA ASP A 11 -10.29 3.99 1.60
C ASP A 11 -9.68 2.65 1.15
N VAL A 12 -9.73 1.62 2.00
CA VAL A 12 -9.30 0.25 1.65
C VAL A 12 -10.17 -0.34 0.55
N ARG A 13 -11.49 -0.14 0.59
CA ARG A 13 -12.40 -0.62 -0.46
C ARG A 13 -12.05 0.00 -1.81
N ASP A 14 -11.78 1.30 -1.82
CA ASP A 14 -11.39 2.02 -3.02
C ASP A 14 -10.01 1.57 -3.53
N ALA A 15 -9.06 1.31 -2.63
CA ALA A 15 -7.77 0.74 -2.98
C ALA A 15 -7.88 -0.65 -3.61
N ILE A 16 -8.67 -1.55 -3.02
CA ILE A 16 -8.94 -2.89 -3.56
C ILE A 16 -9.60 -2.78 -4.94
N ALA A 17 -10.64 -1.94 -5.08
CA ALA A 17 -11.31 -1.72 -6.34
C ALA A 17 -10.35 -1.15 -7.40
N ARG A 18 -9.45 -0.23 -7.01
CA ARG A 18 -8.44 0.35 -7.90
C ARG A 18 -7.45 -0.70 -8.39
N LEU A 19 -6.89 -1.52 -7.50
CA LEU A 19 -5.98 -2.60 -7.87
C LEU A 19 -6.67 -3.68 -8.72
N GLY A 20 -7.99 -3.83 -8.58
CA GLY A 20 -8.81 -4.72 -9.40
C GLY A 20 -9.18 -4.17 -10.78
N LYS A 21 -8.84 -2.90 -11.11
CA LYS A 21 -9.20 -2.32 -12.41
C LYS A 21 -8.47 -3.03 -13.56
N PRO A 22 -9.17 -3.40 -14.64
CA PRO A 22 -8.53 -3.95 -15.82
C PRO A 22 -7.59 -2.91 -16.45
N GLY A 23 -6.51 -3.40 -17.09
CA GLY A 23 -5.52 -2.55 -17.77
C GLY A 23 -4.43 -1.96 -16.89
N LEU A 24 -4.36 -2.32 -15.59
CA LEU A 24 -3.16 -2.06 -14.79
C LEU A 24 -1.99 -2.91 -15.27
N VAL A 25 -0.78 -2.34 -15.21
CA VAL A 25 0.48 -3.02 -15.56
C VAL A 25 0.67 -4.28 -14.75
N PHE A 26 0.36 -4.23 -13.44
CA PHE A 26 0.44 -5.38 -12.54
C PHE A 26 -0.97 -5.79 -12.09
N PRO A 27 -1.35 -7.07 -12.28
CA PRO A 27 -2.68 -7.54 -11.93
C PRO A 27 -2.87 -7.60 -10.40
N PHE A 28 -4.13 -7.53 -9.98
CA PHE A 28 -4.53 -7.65 -8.58
C PHE A 28 -3.92 -8.87 -7.87
N SER A 29 -3.86 -10.02 -8.55
CA SER A 29 -3.29 -11.27 -8.01
C SER A 29 -1.82 -11.18 -7.62
N LYS A 30 -1.08 -10.21 -8.16
CA LYS A 30 0.30 -9.90 -7.76
C LYS A 30 0.35 -8.75 -6.77
N ALA A 31 -0.35 -7.66 -7.05
CA ALA A 31 -0.29 -6.43 -6.26
C ALA A 31 -0.86 -6.60 -4.84
N ALA A 32 -2.01 -7.27 -4.70
CA ALA A 32 -2.67 -7.41 -3.40
C ALA A 32 -1.81 -8.18 -2.38
N PRO A 33 -1.14 -9.31 -2.72
CA PRO A 33 -0.21 -9.98 -1.80
C PRO A 33 0.93 -9.12 -1.24
N LEU A 34 1.39 -8.11 -1.99
CA LEU A 34 2.42 -7.18 -1.50
C LEU A 34 1.86 -6.26 -0.41
N VAL A 35 0.63 -5.76 -0.60
CA VAL A 35 -0.06 -4.94 0.39
C VAL A 35 -0.51 -5.78 1.59
N ASP A 36 -0.93 -7.03 1.38
CA ASP A 36 -1.23 -8.01 2.45
C ASP A 36 0.00 -8.21 3.35
N TYR A 37 1.18 -8.37 2.74
CA TYR A 37 2.45 -8.50 3.46
C TYR A 37 2.72 -7.27 4.31
N LEU A 38 2.66 -6.09 3.69
CA LEU A 38 2.94 -4.83 4.34
C LEU A 38 1.95 -4.54 5.48
N ALA A 39 0.65 -4.78 5.27
CA ALA A 39 -0.39 -4.65 6.29
C ALA A 39 -0.21 -5.63 7.46
N SER A 40 0.33 -6.83 7.22
CA SER A 40 0.59 -7.81 8.28
C SER A 40 1.74 -7.42 9.20
N ARG A 41 2.77 -6.76 8.66
CA ARG A 41 3.99 -6.37 9.37
C ARG A 41 3.92 -4.96 9.97
N MET A 42 3.18 -4.06 9.33
CA MET A 42 3.05 -2.62 9.62
C MET A 42 4.36 -1.82 9.49
N VAL A 43 5.50 -2.35 9.90
CA VAL A 43 6.82 -1.75 9.74
C VAL A 43 7.71 -2.74 9.01
N VAL A 44 8.25 -2.36 7.85
CA VAL A 44 9.04 -3.25 6.98
C VAL A 44 10.24 -2.49 6.41
N PRO A 45 11.48 -3.00 6.56
CA PRO A 45 12.64 -2.46 5.86
C PRO A 45 12.44 -2.46 4.34
N ARG A 46 12.93 -1.44 3.63
CA ARG A 46 12.83 -1.36 2.17
C ARG A 46 13.43 -2.59 1.50
N SER A 47 14.56 -3.10 1.98
CA SER A 47 15.20 -4.32 1.47
C SER A 47 14.28 -5.54 1.54
N GLU A 48 13.65 -5.77 2.69
CA GLU A 48 12.72 -6.88 2.90
C GLU A 48 11.47 -6.76 2.01
N LEU A 49 10.95 -5.53 1.86
CA LEU A 49 9.80 -5.29 0.99
C LEU A 49 10.16 -5.49 -0.49
N LEU A 50 11.37 -5.14 -0.90
CA LEU A 50 11.89 -5.40 -2.24
C LEU A 50 12.15 -6.88 -2.49
N ASP A 51 12.69 -7.62 -1.52
CA ASP A 51 12.85 -9.08 -1.63
C ASP A 51 11.47 -9.74 -1.82
N ARG A 52 10.46 -9.28 -1.09
CA ARG A 52 9.08 -9.75 -1.27
C ARG A 52 8.53 -9.40 -2.65
N ALA A 53 8.77 -8.18 -3.14
CA ALA A 53 8.40 -7.76 -4.49
C ALA A 53 9.09 -8.62 -5.57
N MET A 54 10.36 -8.96 -5.37
CA MET A 54 11.14 -9.83 -6.26
C MET A 54 10.60 -11.26 -6.28
N GLN A 55 10.18 -11.81 -5.13
CA GLN A 55 9.51 -13.12 -5.09
C GLN A 55 8.19 -13.14 -5.87
N ILE A 56 7.48 -12.01 -5.96
CA ILE A 56 6.17 -11.92 -6.64
C ILE A 56 6.32 -11.62 -8.13
N ASN A 57 7.25 -10.73 -8.50
CA ASN A 57 7.32 -10.18 -9.86
C ASN A 57 8.71 -10.27 -10.53
N GLY A 58 9.67 -10.95 -9.89
CA GLY A 58 11.00 -11.20 -10.46
C GLY A 58 11.82 -9.92 -10.63
N SER A 59 12.46 -9.78 -11.78
CA SER A 59 13.41 -8.69 -12.07
C SER A 59 12.79 -7.28 -12.09
N ASP A 60 11.47 -7.17 -12.20
CA ASP A 60 10.76 -5.87 -12.23
C ASP A 60 10.19 -5.51 -10.84
N ALA A 61 10.89 -5.91 -9.77
CA ALA A 61 10.47 -5.75 -8.39
C ALA A 61 10.33 -4.30 -7.96
N GLU A 62 11.26 -3.43 -8.34
CA GLU A 62 11.25 -2.02 -7.94
C GLU A 62 10.06 -1.27 -8.55
N ASN A 63 9.85 -1.44 -9.86
CA ASN A 63 8.73 -0.84 -10.55
C ASN A 63 7.39 -1.43 -10.07
N PHE A 64 7.36 -2.73 -9.78
CA PHE A 64 6.20 -3.39 -9.19
C PHE A 64 5.84 -2.82 -7.80
N LEU A 65 6.84 -2.65 -6.93
CA LEU A 65 6.64 -2.02 -5.62
C LEU A 65 6.12 -0.59 -5.78
N ALA A 66 6.83 0.25 -6.54
CA ALA A 66 6.46 1.65 -6.75
C ALA A 66 5.06 1.80 -7.36
N SER A 67 4.74 1.01 -8.39
CA SER A 67 3.44 1.04 -9.05
C SER A 67 2.30 0.53 -8.15
N THR A 68 2.56 -0.47 -7.31
CA THR A 68 1.56 -0.97 -6.35
C THR A 68 1.24 0.10 -5.31
N LEU A 69 2.27 0.67 -4.68
CA LEU A 69 2.10 1.75 -3.69
C LEU A 69 1.42 2.98 -4.31
N ALA A 70 1.80 3.35 -5.54
CA ALA A 70 1.19 4.46 -6.25
C ALA A 70 -0.31 4.21 -6.53
N ASN A 71 -0.69 3.01 -6.96
CA ASN A 71 -2.10 2.72 -7.22
C ASN A 71 -2.98 2.77 -5.96
N VAL A 72 -2.49 2.27 -4.83
CA VAL A 72 -3.18 2.39 -3.53
C VAL A 72 -3.29 3.87 -3.14
N THR A 73 -2.17 4.61 -3.21
CA THR A 73 -2.12 6.04 -2.89
C THR A 73 -3.11 6.85 -3.74
N MET A 74 -3.16 6.61 -5.06
CA MET A 74 -4.11 7.28 -5.94
C MET A 74 -5.57 6.94 -5.64
N ALA A 75 -5.85 5.74 -5.14
CA ALA A 75 -7.22 5.36 -4.77
C ALA A 75 -7.70 6.18 -3.57
N ILE A 76 -6.84 6.32 -2.57
CA ILE A 76 -7.15 6.95 -1.28
C ILE A 76 -7.11 8.47 -1.37
N HIS A 77 -6.11 9.03 -2.06
CA HIS A 77 -5.88 10.48 -2.09
C HIS A 77 -6.34 11.15 -3.39
N HIS A 78 -6.87 10.37 -4.34
CA HIS A 78 -7.37 10.78 -5.65
C HIS A 78 -6.37 11.47 -6.60
N LYS A 79 -5.28 12.11 -6.11
CA LYS A 79 -4.07 12.57 -6.83
C LYS A 79 -2.90 12.79 -5.85
N GLY A 80 -1.66 12.58 -6.32
CA GLY A 80 -0.44 13.09 -5.65
C GLY A 80 0.32 12.10 -4.77
N ALA A 81 1.46 12.57 -4.27
CA ALA A 81 2.29 11.88 -3.28
C ALA A 81 1.47 11.58 -2.01
N VAL A 82 1.90 10.58 -1.26
CA VAL A 82 1.37 10.31 0.07
C VAL A 82 1.43 11.61 0.89
N PRO A 83 0.33 12.06 1.50
CA PRO A 83 0.38 13.21 2.39
C PRO A 83 1.16 12.85 3.66
N ASP A 84 2.29 13.51 3.88
CA ASP A 84 2.96 13.54 5.18
C ASP A 84 2.49 14.75 5.98
N PRO A 85 2.11 14.60 7.27
CA PRO A 85 1.74 13.38 8.00
C PRO A 85 0.27 12.98 7.76
N GLY A 86 -0.06 11.68 7.84
CA GLY A 86 -1.43 11.17 7.84
C GLY A 86 -1.85 10.33 6.62
N GLY A 87 -0.89 9.94 5.77
CA GLY A 87 -1.10 8.95 4.71
C GLY A 87 -1.25 7.52 5.22
N TRP A 88 -1.61 6.60 4.31
CA TRP A 88 -1.78 5.18 4.63
C TRP A 88 -0.45 4.45 4.91
N TYR A 89 0.65 5.02 4.43
CA TYR A 89 2.01 4.67 4.81
C TYR A 89 2.91 5.91 4.75
N PHE A 90 4.12 5.82 5.26
CA PHE A 90 5.23 6.71 4.90
C PHE A 90 6.53 5.89 4.79
N HIS A 91 7.55 6.46 4.14
CA HIS A 91 8.91 5.90 4.09
C HIS A 91 9.79 6.72 5.02
N ASP A 92 10.21 6.12 6.13
CA ASP A 92 11.22 6.67 7.01
C ASP A 92 12.58 6.57 6.31
N ALA A 93 13.09 7.69 5.81
CA ALA A 93 14.33 7.74 5.07
C ALA A 93 15.57 7.54 5.96
N ASP A 94 15.48 7.88 7.25
CA ASP A 94 16.60 7.73 8.19
C ASP A 94 16.82 6.25 8.55
N LEU A 95 15.72 5.50 8.65
CA LEU A 95 15.74 4.08 8.98
C LEU A 95 15.58 3.15 7.76
N ASP A 96 15.33 3.71 6.58
CA ASP A 96 14.97 3.01 5.34
C ASP A 96 13.83 1.99 5.53
N MET A 97 12.76 2.41 6.21
CA MET A 97 11.61 1.57 6.55
C MET A 97 10.29 2.14 6.04
N TYR A 98 9.44 1.27 5.54
CA TYR A 98 8.04 1.57 5.26
C TYR A 98 7.22 1.36 6.53
N VAL A 99 6.45 2.38 6.91
CA VAL A 99 5.59 2.36 8.10
C VAL A 99 4.16 2.59 7.65
N LEU A 100 3.26 1.66 7.97
CA LEU A 100 1.84 1.73 7.67
C LEU A 100 1.04 2.34 8.80
N ASP A 101 -0.01 3.07 8.43
CA ASP A 101 -1.03 3.47 9.37
C ASP A 101 -1.72 2.22 9.97
N ARG A 102 -1.91 2.25 11.28
CA ARG A 102 -2.51 1.14 12.04
C ARG A 102 -3.97 0.88 11.65
N GLY A 103 -4.73 1.95 11.43
CA GLY A 103 -6.12 1.87 11.00
C GLY A 103 -6.25 1.32 9.58
N PHE A 104 -5.38 1.78 8.66
CA PHE A 104 -5.30 1.21 7.32
C PHE A 104 -4.95 -0.29 7.36
N SER A 105 -3.91 -0.67 8.11
CA SER A 105 -3.49 -2.07 8.26
C SER A 105 -4.63 -2.96 8.76
N ALA A 106 -5.36 -2.52 9.80
CA ALA A 106 -6.50 -3.26 10.34
C ALA A 106 -7.63 -3.40 9.31
N ALA A 107 -8.02 -2.30 8.66
CA ALA A 107 -9.08 -2.30 7.66
C ALA A 107 -8.71 -3.16 6.43
N TRP A 108 -7.46 -3.10 5.97
CA TRP A 108 -6.96 -3.91 4.86
C TRP A 108 -7.06 -5.40 5.18
N ARG A 109 -6.57 -5.81 6.35
CA ARG A 109 -6.62 -7.21 6.80
C ARG A 109 -8.05 -7.70 6.94
N SER A 110 -8.97 -6.89 7.49
CA SER A 110 -10.39 -7.24 7.59
C SER A 110 -11.09 -7.34 6.22
N ALA A 111 -10.68 -6.54 5.23
CA ALA A 111 -11.25 -6.61 3.88
C ALA A 111 -10.70 -7.78 3.04
N ARG A 112 -9.56 -8.36 3.46
CA ARG A 112 -8.83 -9.41 2.74
C ARG A 112 -8.91 -10.78 3.43
N SER A 113 -9.52 -10.87 4.61
CA SER A 113 -9.76 -12.11 5.37
C SER A 113 -10.91 -12.94 4.81
#